data_AF-A0A059LM67-F1
#
_entry.id   AF-A0A059LM67-F1
#
_cell.length_a   1.000
_cell.length_b   1.000
_cell.length_c   1.000
_cell.angle_alpha   90.00
_cell.angle_beta   90.00
_cell.angle_gamma   90.00
#
_symmetry.space_group_name_H-M   'P 1'
#
loop_
_entity.id
_entity.type
_entity.pdbx_description
1 polymer ?
#
loop_
_entity_poly.entity_id
_entity_poly.type
_entity_poly.pdbx_seq_one_letter_code
_entity_poly.pdbx_strand_id
1 'polypeptide(L)'
;PEAWGDRLAGRTFAELAIGETYEHYLQVVRSTLHPRGGEDADAYEYTVQSHAYEAEAHSSAKFSYSPSPIQIIVHEERRPLYAFFVAMCAVLGGVLTLAGIVDGLVHHVHSIQRKMEIGKQG
;
A
#
# COMPACT_ATOMS: atom_id res chain seq x y z
N PRO A 1 18.76 -6.79 16.74
CA PRO A 1 18.04 -5.58 16.32
C PRO A 1 18.45 -5.23 14.88
N GLU A 2 17.72 -5.76 13.90
CA GLU A 2 17.99 -5.51 12.48
C GLU A 2 17.72 -4.05 12.15
N ALA A 3 18.76 -3.35 11.71
CA ALA A 3 18.69 -1.97 11.26
C ALA A 3 17.97 -1.92 9.90
N TRP A 4 16.64 -1.88 9.94
CA TRP A 4 15.78 -1.97 8.75
C TRP A 4 16.02 -0.87 7.69
N GLY A 5 16.71 0.21 8.05
CA GLY A 5 17.03 1.34 7.18
C GLY A 5 18.48 1.37 6.67
N ASP A 6 19.34 0.45 7.10
CA ASP A 6 20.75 0.46 6.75
C ASP A 6 21.02 -0.46 5.54
N ARG A 7 20.93 0.10 4.31
CA ARG A 7 21.20 -0.62 3.05
C ARG A 7 22.69 -0.95 2.81
N LEU A 8 23.59 -0.40 3.61
CA LEU A 8 25.04 -0.66 3.61
C LEU A 8 25.46 -1.63 4.71
N ALA A 9 24.68 -1.78 5.79
CA ALA A 9 24.96 -2.74 6.85
C ALA A 9 25.19 -4.15 6.27
N GLY A 10 26.35 -4.72 6.58
CA GLY A 10 26.70 -6.09 6.20
C GLY A 10 27.20 -6.26 4.76
N ARG A 11 27.35 -5.19 3.98
CA ARG A 11 28.01 -5.28 2.67
C ARG A 11 29.51 -5.02 2.81
N THR A 12 30.30 -6.07 2.56
CA THR A 12 31.76 -5.95 2.42
C THR A 12 32.09 -5.84 0.93
N PHE A 13 32.73 -4.75 0.55
CA PHE A 13 33.33 -4.60 -0.79
C PHE A 13 34.79 -4.99 -0.65
N ALA A 14 35.16 -6.17 -1.18
CA ALA A 14 36.54 -6.65 -1.19
C ALA A 14 37.15 -6.35 -2.57
N GLU A 15 38.29 -5.67 -2.59
CA GLU A 15 39.11 -5.45 -3.80
C GLU A 15 39.57 -6.80 -4.38
N LEU A 16 39.40 -6.98 -5.70
CA LEU A 16 39.99 -8.10 -6.43
C LEU A 16 41.28 -7.71 -7.17
N ALA A 17 41.59 -6.42 -7.31
CA ALA A 17 42.77 -5.92 -8.02
C ALA A 17 43.31 -4.60 -7.44
N ILE A 18 44.64 -4.44 -7.50
CA ILE A 18 45.39 -3.28 -7.00
C ILE A 18 45.19 -2.12 -7.98
N GLY A 19 44.49 -1.05 -7.57
CA GLY A 19 44.27 0.16 -8.39
C GLY A 19 42.81 0.50 -8.71
N GLU A 20 41.84 -0.22 -8.14
CA GLU A 20 40.42 0.09 -8.31
C GLU A 20 39.95 1.06 -7.21
N THR A 21 39.43 2.23 -7.60
CA THR A 21 38.81 3.19 -6.69
C THR A 21 37.30 3.00 -6.72
N TYR A 22 36.69 2.76 -5.56
CA TYR A 22 35.23 2.64 -5.44
C TYR A 22 34.63 3.97 -5.01
N GLU A 23 33.76 4.53 -5.86
CA GLU A 23 32.93 5.68 -5.54
C GLU A 23 31.51 5.22 -5.21
N HIS A 24 31.09 5.47 -3.97
CA HIS A 24 29.74 5.21 -3.50
C HIS A 24 28.94 6.52 -3.52
N TYR A 25 27.92 6.59 -4.37
CA TYR A 25 26.94 7.66 -4.37
C TYR A 25 25.77 7.29 -3.45
N LEU A 26 25.59 8.09 -2.40
CA LEU A 26 24.49 7.96 -1.45
C LEU A 26 23.47 9.05 -1.75
N GLN A 27 22.25 8.63 -2.11
CA GLN A 27 21.11 9.53 -2.23
C GLN A 27 20.15 9.32 -1.06
N VAL A 28 19.95 10.36 -0.25
CA VAL A 28 19.07 10.30 0.92
C VAL A 28 17.76 11.00 0.67
N VAL A 29 16.66 10.32 0.99
CA VAL A 29 15.29 10.79 0.91
C VAL A 29 14.76 10.91 2.34
N ARG A 30 14.23 12.08 2.67
CA ARG A 30 13.52 12.29 3.94
C ARG A 30 12.06 11.91 3.78
N SER A 31 11.55 11.11 4.71
CA SER A 31 10.13 10.87 4.88
C SER A 31 9.68 11.36 6.25
N THR A 32 8.64 12.19 6.29
CA THR A 32 8.06 12.66 7.53
C THR A 32 6.73 11.96 7.74
N LEU A 33 6.61 11.25 8.87
CA LEU A 33 5.39 10.62 9.33
C LEU A 33 4.66 11.60 10.24
N HIS A 34 3.44 11.96 9.87
CA HIS A 34 2.54 12.78 10.70
C HIS A 34 1.46 11.88 11.31
N PRO A 35 1.70 11.28 12.49
CA PRO A 35 0.69 10.47 13.16
C PRO A 35 -0.41 11.37 13.74
N ARG A 36 -1.66 10.89 13.76
CA ARG A 36 -2.83 11.71 14.14
C ARG A 36 -2.89 12.10 15.64
N GLY A 37 -2.01 11.56 16.47
CA GLY A 37 -2.04 11.75 17.93
C GLY A 37 -0.68 11.64 18.60
N GLY A 38 0.40 11.75 17.84
CA GLY A 38 1.78 11.68 18.34
C GLY A 38 2.61 12.82 17.78
N GLU A 39 3.88 12.86 18.15
CA GLU A 39 4.84 13.76 17.53
C GLU A 39 5.20 13.29 16.11
N ASP A 40 5.51 14.26 15.27
CA ASP A 40 6.03 14.01 13.93
C ASP A 40 7.33 13.20 14.04
N ALA A 41 7.40 12.12 13.27
CA ALA A 41 8.58 11.28 13.22
C ALA A 41 9.24 11.40 11.85
N ASP A 42 10.49 11.86 11.83
CA ASP A 42 11.30 11.85 10.63
C ASP A 42 12.00 10.50 10.44
N ALA A 43 11.75 9.89 9.30
CA ALA A 43 12.45 8.72 8.81
C ALA A 43 13.36 9.13 7.65
N TYR A 44 14.57 8.57 7.61
CA TYR A 44 15.53 8.78 6.54
C TYR A 44 15.76 7.46 5.81
N GLU A 45 15.48 7.45 4.52
CA GLU A 45 15.77 6.33 3.65
C GLU A 45 16.89 6.73 2.70
N TYR A 46 17.81 5.82 2.40
CA TYR A 46 18.89 6.11 1.47
C TYR A 46 19.08 5.00 0.45
N THR A 47 19.44 5.38 -0.77
CA THR A 47 19.82 4.49 -1.85
C THR A 47 21.30 4.65 -2.13
N VAL A 48 22.00 3.54 -2.40
CA VAL A 48 23.43 3.53 -2.70
C VAL A 48 23.67 3.00 -4.09
N GLN A 49 24.48 3.72 -4.85
CA GLN A 49 25.00 3.30 -6.13
C GLN A 49 26.52 3.30 -6.07
N SER A 50 27.14 2.13 -6.23
CA SER A 50 28.61 1.98 -6.23
C SER A 50 29.11 1.90 -7.66
N HIS A 51 30.10 2.72 -8.00
CA HIS A 51 30.84 2.64 -9.28
C HIS A 51 32.32 2.45 -8.99
N ALA A 52 32.95 1.52 -9.70
CA ALA A 52 34.40 1.35 -9.68
C ALA A 52 35.01 2.10 -10.85
N TYR A 53 36.05 2.88 -10.60
CA TYR A 53 36.88 3.51 -11.62
C TYR A 53 38.32 3.00 -11.48
N GLU A 54 38.98 2.69 -12.60
CA GLU A 54 40.42 2.44 -12.63
C GLU A 54 41.14 3.77 -12.36
N ALA A 55 41.85 3.85 -11.23
CA ALA A 55 42.64 5.02 -10.87
C ALA A 55 44.12 4.64 -10.92
N GLU A 56 44.87 5.28 -11.82
CA GLU A 56 46.25 4.88 -12.20
C GLU A 56 47.33 5.01 -11.10
N ALA A 57 47.00 5.26 -9.82
CA ALA A 57 48.04 5.38 -8.79
C ALA A 57 47.63 5.09 -7.33
N HIS A 58 46.35 5.11 -6.95
CA HIS A 58 45.96 4.98 -5.54
C HIS A 58 44.59 4.30 -5.40
N SER A 59 44.51 3.26 -4.56
CA SER A 59 43.22 2.73 -4.09
C SER A 59 42.62 3.74 -3.11
N SER A 60 41.42 4.23 -3.43
CA SER A 60 40.68 5.18 -2.61
C SER A 60 39.22 4.78 -2.55
N ALA A 61 38.60 4.99 -1.40
CA ALA A 61 37.15 4.84 -1.22
C ALA A 61 36.54 6.24 -1.09
N LYS A 62 35.74 6.63 -2.07
CA LYS A 62 35.09 7.95 -2.09
C LYS A 62 33.60 7.80 -1.83
N PHE A 63 33.08 8.53 -0.85
CA PHE A 63 31.66 8.54 -0.51
C PHE A 63 31.07 9.91 -0.85
N SER A 64 30.21 9.96 -1.86
CA SER A 64 29.55 11.17 -2.34
C SER A 64 28.10 11.18 -1.83
N TYR A 65 27.77 12.10 -0.92
CA TYR A 65 26.45 12.24 -0.32
C TYR A 65 25.66 13.38 -0.98
N SER A 66 24.49 13.07 -1.54
CA SER A 66 23.59 14.08 -2.11
C SER A 66 22.17 13.94 -1.54
N PRO A 67 21.61 14.99 -0.89
CA PRO A 67 20.22 14.96 -0.47
C PRO A 67 19.28 15.00 -1.68
N SER A 68 18.23 14.17 -1.67
CA SER A 68 17.20 14.21 -2.70
C SER A 68 16.32 15.46 -2.54
N PRO A 69 15.92 16.13 -3.64
CA PRO A 69 14.95 17.23 -3.59
C PRO A 69 13.51 16.74 -3.32
N ILE A 70 13.29 15.42 -3.25
CA ILE A 70 11.98 14.81 -2.99
C ILE A 70 11.83 14.54 -1.50
N GLN A 71 10.67 14.88 -0.94
CA GLN A 71 10.27 14.56 0.42
C GLN A 71 8.96 13.76 0.40
N ILE A 72 8.89 12.68 1.17
CA ILE A 72 7.69 11.84 1.27
C ILE A 72 6.95 12.19 2.56
N ILE A 73 5.74 12.71 2.45
CA ILE A 73 4.91 13.07 3.59
C ILE A 73 3.81 12.01 3.74
N VAL A 74 3.82 11.29 4.86
CA VAL A 74 2.84 10.24 5.13
C VAL A 74 1.81 10.76 6.13
N HIS A 75 0.57 10.89 5.65
CA HIS A 75 -0.57 11.28 6.47
C HIS A 75 -1.42 10.05 6.82
N GLU A 76 -1.75 9.90 8.09
CA GLU A 76 -2.67 8.86 8.55
C GLU A 76 -4.13 9.34 8.42
N GLU A 77 -4.83 8.90 7.37
CA GLU A 77 -6.25 9.19 7.19
C GLU A 77 -7.14 8.12 7.82
N ARG A 78 -8.09 8.55 8.67
CA ARG A 78 -9.13 7.64 9.18
C ARG A 78 -10.21 7.46 8.11
N ARG A 79 -10.61 6.21 7.86
CA ARG A 79 -11.80 5.94 7.05
C ARG A 79 -13.01 6.70 7.61
N PRO A 80 -13.68 7.52 6.80
CA PRO A 80 -14.73 8.39 7.27
C PRO A 80 -16.01 7.60 7.59
N LEU A 81 -16.77 8.10 8.56
CA LEU A 81 -17.99 7.43 9.04
C LEU A 81 -19.06 7.30 7.94
N TYR A 82 -19.06 8.18 6.93
CA TYR A 82 -19.99 8.06 5.80
C TYR A 82 -19.79 6.73 5.05
N ALA A 83 -18.56 6.21 4.97
CA ALA A 83 -18.31 4.95 4.28
C ALA A 83 -18.99 3.77 5.00
N PHE A 84 -19.09 3.85 6.33
CA PHE A 84 -19.86 2.90 7.13
C PHE A 84 -21.37 3.04 6.88
N PHE A 85 -21.90 4.26 6.86
CA PHE A 85 -23.32 4.49 6.57
C PHE A 85 -23.70 4.05 5.16
N VAL A 86 -22.85 4.30 4.16
CA VAL A 86 -23.04 3.82 2.77
C VAL A 86 -23.10 2.29 2.73
N ALA A 87 -22.18 1.61 3.42
CA ALA A 87 -22.19 0.15 3.51
C ALA A 87 -23.46 -0.38 4.20
N MET A 88 -23.90 0.27 5.27
CA MET A 88 -25.14 -0.09 5.98
C MET A 88 -26.36 0.04 5.06
N CYS A 89 -26.48 1.16 4.33
CA CYS A 89 -27.57 1.36 3.37
C CYS A 89 -27.55 0.33 2.25
N ALA A 90 -26.37 -0.04 1.74
CA ALA A 90 -26.25 -1.07 0.69
C ALA A 90 -26.78 -2.43 1.15
N VAL A 91 -26.47 -2.84 2.39
CA VAL A 91 -26.98 -4.09 2.98
C VAL A 91 -28.49 -4.02 3.20
N LEU A 92 -28.99 -2.95 3.82
CA LEU A 92 -30.42 -2.79 4.09
C LEU A 92 -31.25 -2.71 2.81
N GLY A 93 -30.78 -2.00 1.79
CA GLY A 93 -31.41 -1.93 0.47
C GLY A 93 -31.46 -3.29 -0.20
N GLY A 94 -30.35 -4.05 -0.15
CA GLY A 94 -30.30 -5.40 -0.70
C GLY A 94 -31.29 -6.37 -0.04
N VAL A 95 -31.37 -6.36 1.29
CA VAL A 95 -32.29 -7.24 2.05
C VAL A 95 -33.75 -6.88 1.76
N LEU A 96 -34.10 -5.59 1.71
CA LEU A 96 -35.46 -5.15 1.41
C LEU A 96 -35.89 -5.55 -0.02
N THR A 97 -35.01 -5.38 -1.00
CA THR A 97 -35.27 -5.80 -2.38
C THR A 97 -35.45 -7.32 -2.49
N LEU A 98 -34.58 -8.10 -1.83
CA LEU A 98 -34.69 -9.56 -1.82
C LEU A 98 -35.99 -10.04 -1.16
N ALA A 99 -36.36 -9.46 -0.02
CA ALA A 99 -37.61 -9.80 0.67
C ALA A 99 -38.84 -9.51 -0.20
N GLY A 100 -38.88 -8.36 -0.87
CA GLY A 100 -39.97 -7.99 -1.77
C GLY A 100 -40.09 -8.90 -3.00
N ILE A 101 -38.95 -9.33 -3.58
CA ILE A 101 -38.95 -10.27 -4.70
C ILE A 101 -39.48 -11.64 -4.26
N VAL A 102 -39.02 -12.17 -3.13
CA VAL A 102 -39.43 -13.48 -2.61
C VAL A 102 -40.93 -13.47 -2.29
N ASP A 103 -41.40 -12.46 -1.56
CA ASP A 103 -42.81 -12.33 -1.20
C ASP A 103 -43.71 -12.24 -2.44
N GLY A 104 -43.31 -11.42 -3.43
CA GLY A 104 -44.01 -11.29 -4.70
C GLY A 104 -44.09 -12.61 -5.48
N LEU A 105 -43.00 -13.38 -5.55
CA LEU A 105 -42.97 -14.68 -6.24
C LEU A 105 -43.87 -15.70 -5.56
N VAL A 106 -43.84 -15.79 -4.23
CA VAL A 106 -44.69 -16.72 -3.45
C VAL A 106 -46.16 -16.41 -3.67
N HIS A 107 -46.55 -15.13 -3.58
CA HIS A 107 -47.92 -14.71 -3.85
C HIS A 107 -48.36 -15.02 -5.28
N HIS A 108 -47.50 -14.81 -6.27
CA HIS A 108 -47.82 -15.08 -7.67
C HIS A 108 -48.03 -16.58 -7.93
N VAL A 109 -47.13 -17.43 -7.44
CA VAL A 109 -47.22 -18.90 -7.57
C VAL A 109 -48.51 -19.42 -6.93
N HIS A 110 -48.80 -18.99 -5.70
CA HIS A 110 -50.03 -19.40 -5.00
C HIS A 110 -51.29 -18.95 -5.74
N SER A 111 -51.28 -17.75 -6.33
CA SER A 111 -52.41 -17.25 -7.12
C SER A 111 -52.61 -18.02 -8.43
N ILE A 112 -51.54 -18.46 -9.09
CA ILE A 112 -51.59 -19.26 -10.32
C ILE A 112 -52.09 -20.67 -10.03
N GLN A 113 -51.57 -21.32 -8.97
CA GLN A 113 -52.03 -22.63 -8.53
C GLN A 113 -53.54 -22.64 -8.26
N ARG A 114 -54.01 -21.66 -7.47
CA ARG A 114 -55.45 -21.52 -7.18
C ARG A 114 -56.27 -21.27 -8.45
N LYS A 115 -55.77 -20.50 -9.42
CA LYS A 115 -56.45 -20.28 -10.71
C LYS A 115 -56.52 -21.56 -11.57
N MET A 116 -55.49 -22.40 -11.55
CA MET A 116 -55.50 -23.69 -12.25
C MET A 116 -56.49 -24.69 -11.63
N GLU A 117 -56.64 -24.69 -10.31
CA GLU A 117 -57.61 -25.53 -9.61
C GLU A 117 -59.06 -25.11 -9.92
N ILE A 118 -59.33 -23.80 -10.00
CA ILE A 118 -60.67 -23.27 -10.31
C ILE A 118 -61.04 -23.47 -11.79
N GLY A 119 -60.07 -23.35 -12.71
CA GLY A 119 -60.31 -23.55 -14.16
C GLY A 119 -60.55 -25.01 -14.57
N LYS A 120 -60.37 -25.97 -13.67
CA LYS A 120 -60.54 -27.42 -13.93
C LYS A 120 -61.93 -27.96 -13.56
N GLN A 121 -62.84 -27.10 -13.05
CA GLN A 121 -64.20 -27.49 -12.65
C GLN A 121 -65.30 -27.00 -13.61
N GLY A 122 -64.94 -26.60 -14.83
CA GLY A 122 -65.87 -26.25 -15.92
C GLY A 122 -65.86 -27.29 -17.02
#